data_AF-A0A660WWH5-F1
#
_entry.id   AF-A0A660WWH5-F1
#
_cell.length_a   1.000
_cell.length_b   1.000
_cell.length_c   1.000
_cell.angle_alpha   90.00
_cell.angle_beta   90.00
_cell.angle_gamma   90.00
#
_symmetry.space_group_name_H-M   'P 1'
#
loop_
_entity.id
_entity.type
_entity.pdbx_description
1 polymer ?
#
loop_
_entity_poly.entity_id
_entity_poly.type
_entity_poly.pdbx_seq_one_letter_code
_entity_poly.pdbx_strand_id
1 'polypeptide(L)'
;MRKDLKEKINSLWRSTKKDLDKIIKDTTQLARKGEEYIKDISEKGKKRLEHLSLFLQREKLYYQLGKKISSTSSHRWGKDKKIEEILKKIRKINRKIKKS
;
A
#
# COMPACT_ATOMS: atom_id res chain seq x y z
N MET A 1 64.05 -10.71 5.20
CA MET A 1 63.46 -10.77 3.84
C MET A 1 62.21 -11.65 3.73
N ARG A 2 62.25 -12.98 3.90
CA ARG A 2 61.03 -13.83 3.80
C ARG A 2 60.01 -13.63 4.95
N LYS A 3 60.47 -13.29 6.17
CA LYS A 3 59.59 -13.02 7.33
C LYS A 3 58.86 -11.68 7.21
N ASP A 4 59.56 -10.61 6.84
CA ASP A 4 58.98 -9.25 6.69
C ASP A 4 57.88 -9.19 5.62
N LEU A 5 58.07 -9.95 4.53
CA LEU A 5 57.09 -10.04 3.45
C LEU A 5 55.80 -10.74 3.93
N LYS A 6 55.95 -11.78 4.76
CA LYS A 6 54.85 -12.55 5.33
C LYS A 6 54.03 -11.72 6.33
N GLU A 7 54.70 -10.88 7.12
CA GLU A 7 54.03 -9.95 8.04
C GLU A 7 53.27 -8.84 7.32
N LYS A 8 53.87 -8.25 6.26
CA LYS A 8 53.18 -7.27 5.41
C LYS A 8 51.95 -7.86 4.72
N ILE A 9 52.04 -9.08 4.20
CA ILE A 9 50.89 -9.78 3.59
C ILE A 9 49.80 -10.03 4.64
N ASN A 10 50.18 -10.46 5.85
CA ASN A 10 49.21 -10.68 6.93
C ASN A 10 48.54 -9.40 7.41
N SER A 11 49.24 -8.27 7.46
CA SER A 11 48.65 -6.98 7.85
C SER A 11 47.68 -6.46 6.79
N LEU A 12 48.06 -6.54 5.52
CA LEU A 12 47.18 -6.24 4.38
C LEU A 12 45.93 -7.11 4.40
N TRP A 13 46.07 -8.41 4.57
CA TRP A 13 44.94 -9.34 4.65
C TRP A 13 43.99 -9.02 5.81
N ARG A 14 44.53 -8.68 6.99
CA ARG A 14 43.72 -8.26 8.14
C ARG A 14 42.95 -6.97 7.86
N SER A 15 43.55 -5.99 7.19
CA SER A 15 42.87 -4.75 6.80
C SER A 15 41.76 -5.02 5.78
N THR A 16 42.10 -5.70 4.68
CA THR A 16 41.15 -6.03 3.62
C THR A 16 39.99 -6.88 4.14
N LYS A 17 40.24 -7.81 5.07
CA LYS A 17 39.17 -8.59 5.70
C LYS A 17 38.22 -7.70 6.51
N LYS A 18 38.74 -6.75 7.29
CA LYS A 18 37.89 -5.80 8.04
C LYS A 18 37.06 -4.93 7.09
N ASP A 19 37.65 -4.48 5.99
CA ASP A 19 36.96 -3.66 5.00
C ASP A 19 35.86 -4.46 4.30
N LEU A 20 36.12 -5.73 3.95
CA LEU A 20 35.12 -6.65 3.42
C LEU A 20 33.97 -6.91 4.42
N ASP A 21 34.29 -7.20 5.68
CA ASP A 21 33.28 -7.40 6.73
C ASP A 21 32.39 -6.15 6.90
N LYS A 22 32.99 -4.96 6.81
CA LYS A 22 32.26 -3.69 6.85
C LYS A 22 31.34 -3.52 5.64
N ILE A 23 31.84 -3.77 4.42
CA ILE A 23 31.05 -3.68 3.19
C ILE A 23 29.87 -4.66 3.24
N ILE A 24 30.09 -5.89 3.71
CA ILE A 24 29.02 -6.90 3.85
C ILE A 24 27.95 -6.40 4.84
N LYS A 25 28.37 -5.85 5.98
CA LYS A 25 27.47 -5.32 7.00
C LYS A 25 26.65 -4.13 6.46
N ASP A 26 27.31 -3.18 5.81
CA ASP A 26 26.67 -1.99 5.24
C ASP A 26 25.68 -2.38 4.13
N THR A 27 26.07 -3.32 3.27
CA THR A 27 25.20 -3.87 2.21
C THR A 27 23.97 -4.58 2.79
N THR A 28 24.16 -5.41 3.83
CA THR A 28 23.07 -6.11 4.51
C THR A 28 22.10 -5.12 5.15
N GLN A 29 22.62 -4.06 5.77
CA GLN A 29 21.79 -3.01 6.37
C GLN A 29 21.03 -2.23 5.31
N LEU A 30 21.64 -1.92 4.17
CA LEU A 30 21.00 -1.23 3.06
C LEU A 30 19.90 -2.08 2.44
N ALA A 31 20.14 -3.38 2.23
CA ALA A 31 19.14 -4.33 1.75
C ALA A 31 17.92 -4.37 2.68
N ARG A 32 18.13 -4.50 4.00
CA ARG A 32 17.03 -4.47 4.99
C ARG A 32 16.22 -3.18 4.94
N LYS A 33 16.88 -2.02 4.86
CA LYS A 33 16.19 -0.73 4.70
C LYS A 33 15.37 -0.67 3.41
N GLY A 34 15.90 -1.22 2.32
CA GLY A 34 15.19 -1.34 1.05
C GLY A 34 13.92 -2.19 1.18
N GLU A 35 14.01 -3.35 1.81
CA GLU A 35 12.86 -4.23 2.09
C GLU A 35 11.80 -3.54 2.95
N GLU A 36 12.20 -2.87 4.03
CA GLU A 36 11.31 -2.12 4.90
C GLU A 36 10.58 -1.00 4.15
N TYR A 37 11.30 -0.26 3.31
CA TYR A 37 10.73 0.83 2.50
C TYR A 37 9.71 0.31 1.48
N ILE A 38 10.03 -0.78 0.78
CA ILE A 38 9.11 -1.41 -0.18
C ILE A 38 7.86 -1.90 0.55
N LYS A 39 8.01 -2.49 1.73
CA LYS A 39 6.88 -2.95 2.54
C LYS A 39 5.98 -1.79 2.96
N ASP A 40 6.55 -0.70 3.46
CA ASP A 40 5.79 0.50 3.86
C ASP A 40 5.04 1.13 2.68
N ILE A 41 5.70 1.27 1.53
CA ILE A 41 5.04 1.76 0.30
C ILE A 41 3.91 0.83 -0.12
N SER A 42 4.12 -0.48 -0.09
CA SER A 42 3.10 -1.47 -0.45
C SER A 42 1.88 -1.37 0.46
N GLU A 43 2.09 -1.28 1.77
CA GLU A 43 1.01 -1.11 2.74
C GLU A 43 0.25 0.21 2.56
N LYS A 44 0.97 1.32 2.34
CA LYS A 44 0.37 2.63 2.02
C LYS A 44 -0.42 2.59 0.71
N GLY A 45 0.13 1.93 -0.32
CA GLY A 45 -0.51 1.73 -1.62
C GLY A 45 -1.80 0.93 -1.49
N LYS A 46 -1.76 -0.19 -0.76
CA LYS A 46 -2.94 -1.01 -0.46
C LYS A 46 -4.05 -0.20 0.20
N LYS A 47 -3.73 0.55 1.25
CA LYS A 47 -4.72 1.42 1.92
C LYS A 47 -5.34 2.44 0.96
N ARG A 48 -4.52 3.11 0.14
CA ARG A 48 -5.02 4.06 -0.87
C ARG A 48 -5.95 3.40 -1.89
N LEU A 49 -5.60 2.21 -2.37
CA LEU A 49 -6.43 1.45 -3.30
C LEU A 49 -7.75 1.00 -2.67
N GLU A 50 -7.75 0.59 -1.40
CA GLU A 50 -8.96 0.25 -0.66
C GLU A 50 -9.89 1.46 -0.53
N HIS A 51 -9.35 2.64 -0.21
CA HIS A 51 -10.13 3.88 -0.20
C HIS A 51 -10.70 4.20 -1.58
N LEU A 52 -9.86 4.19 -2.62
CA LEU A 52 -10.28 4.46 -4.00
C LEU A 52 -11.41 3.52 -4.44
N SER A 53 -11.28 2.22 -4.12
CA SER A 53 -12.30 1.22 -4.40
C SER A 53 -13.64 1.55 -3.75
N LEU A 54 -13.64 2.00 -2.49
CA LEU A 54 -14.87 2.44 -1.80
C LEU A 54 -15.48 3.68 -2.46
N PHE A 55 -14.67 4.65 -2.90
CA PHE A 55 -15.14 5.83 -3.63
C PHE A 55 -15.79 5.46 -4.97
N LEU A 56 -15.13 4.61 -5.75
CA LEU A 56 -15.66 4.14 -7.04
C LEU A 56 -16.96 3.35 -6.87
N GLN A 57 -17.04 2.49 -5.84
CA GLN A 57 -18.29 1.79 -5.52
C GLN A 57 -19.42 2.77 -5.18
N ARG A 58 -19.11 3.84 -4.44
CA ARG A 58 -20.09 4.88 -4.11
C ARG A 58 -20.57 5.61 -5.37
N GLU A 59 -19.67 6.01 -6.26
CA GLU A 59 -20.02 6.67 -7.52
C GLU A 59 -20.90 5.78 -8.40
N LYS A 60 -20.54 4.50 -8.53
CA LYS A 60 -21.36 3.51 -9.24
C LYS A 60 -22.78 3.43 -8.68
N LEU A 61 -22.94 3.44 -7.35
CA LEU A 61 -24.25 3.42 -6.72
C LEU A 61 -25.04 4.71 -6.96
N TYR A 62 -24.40 5.88 -6.94
CA TYR A 62 -25.06 7.15 -7.27
C TYR A 62 -25.50 7.19 -8.73
N TYR A 63 -24.68 6.69 -9.65
CA TYR A 63 -25.05 6.56 -11.05
C TYR A 63 -26.26 5.64 -11.23
N GLN A 64 -26.26 4.47 -10.58
CA GLN A 64 -27.40 3.55 -10.60
C GLN A 64 -28.67 4.18 -10.00
N LEU A 65 -28.52 4.94 -8.90
CA LEU A 65 -29.61 5.67 -8.29
C LEU A 65 -30.20 6.69 -9.27
N GLY A 66 -29.36 7.52 -9.90
CA GLY A 66 -29.78 8.51 -10.88
C GLY A 66 -30.53 7.88 -12.05
N LYS A 67 -30.01 6.79 -12.62
CA LYS A 67 -30.67 6.04 -13.70
C LYS A 67 -32.05 5.49 -13.28
N LYS A 68 -32.18 5.06 -12.03
CA LYS A 68 -33.44 4.49 -11.53
C LYS A 68 -34.47 5.57 -11.19
N ILE A 69 -34.01 6.69 -10.64
CA ILE A 69 -34.83 7.86 -10.32
C ILE A 69 -35.33 8.53 -11.60
N SER A 70 -34.50 8.65 -12.65
CA SER A 70 -34.91 9.25 -13.93
C SER A 70 -35.98 8.43 -14.66
N SER A 71 -36.01 7.12 -14.44
CA SER A 71 -37.01 6.21 -15.02
C SER A 71 -38.24 5.97 -14.14
N THR A 72 -38.28 6.55 -12.93
CA THR A 72 -39.37 6.35 -11.97
C THR A 72 -40.04 7.69 -11.66
N SER A 73 -41.37 7.75 -11.69
CA SER A 73 -42.07 8.98 -11.32
C SER A 73 -41.80 9.38 -9.86
N SER A 74 -41.63 10.68 -9.61
CA SER A 74 -41.18 11.25 -8.33
C SER A 74 -41.98 10.80 -7.11
N HIS A 75 -43.30 10.71 -7.23
CA HIS A 75 -44.20 10.23 -6.17
C HIS A 75 -43.98 8.76 -5.76
N ARG A 76 -43.25 7.98 -6.55
CA ARG A 76 -42.96 6.55 -6.30
C ARG A 76 -41.55 6.29 -5.77
N TRP A 77 -40.67 7.30 -5.69
CA TRP A 77 -39.29 7.09 -5.26
C TRP A 77 -39.19 6.47 -3.86
N GLY A 78 -40.04 6.90 -2.93
CA GLY A 78 -40.10 6.35 -1.57
C GLY A 78 -40.78 4.98 -1.46
N LYS A 79 -41.42 4.49 -2.52
CA LYS A 79 -42.12 3.20 -2.57
C LYS A 79 -41.35 2.14 -3.39
N ASP A 80 -40.32 2.54 -4.14
CA ASP A 80 -39.52 1.65 -4.97
C ASP A 80 -38.45 0.95 -4.12
N LYS A 81 -38.60 -0.36 -3.93
CA LYS A 81 -37.68 -1.20 -3.16
C LYS A 81 -36.24 -1.13 -3.68
N LYS A 82 -36.02 -1.00 -5.00
CA LYS A 82 -34.66 -0.93 -5.57
C LYS A 82 -33.99 0.40 -5.23
N ILE A 83 -34.74 1.50 -5.23
CA ILE A 83 -34.22 2.82 -4.79
C ILE A 83 -33.83 2.75 -3.32
N GLU A 84 -34.68 2.17 -2.47
CA GLU A 84 -34.40 2.00 -1.04
C GLU A 84 -33.15 1.12 -0.79
N GLU A 85 -33.00 0.03 -1.53
CA GLU A 85 -31.81 -0.83 -1.47
C GLU A 85 -30.52 -0.10 -1.86
N ILE A 86 -30.55 0.69 -2.94
CA ILE A 86 -29.39 1.48 -3.37
C ILE A 86 -29.03 2.50 -2.29
N LEU A 87 -30.01 3.19 -1.70
CA LEU A 87 -29.79 4.14 -0.61
C LEU A 87 -29.20 3.46 0.64
N LYS A 88 -29.68 2.25 1.00
CA LYS A 88 -29.10 1.45 2.09
C LYS A 88 -27.63 1.10 1.81
N LYS A 89 -27.31 0.71 0.56
CA LYS A 89 -25.92 0.41 0.15
C LYS A 89 -25.03 1.66 0.21
N ILE A 90 -25.50 2.82 -0.26
CA ILE A 90 -24.79 4.10 -0.17
C ILE A 90 -24.50 4.44 1.30
N ARG A 91 -25.49 4.33 2.20
CA ARG A 91 -25.29 4.57 3.64
C ARG A 91 -24.24 3.64 4.24
N LYS A 92 -24.23 2.35 3.87
CA LYS A 92 -23.20 1.40 4.31
C LYS A 92 -21.81 1.80 3.84
N ILE A 93 -21.65 2.17 2.57
CA ILE A 93 -20.35 2.59 2.02
C ILE A 93 -19.88 3.90 2.65
N ASN A 94 -20.76 4.88 2.84
CA ASN A 94 -20.40 6.14 3.52
C ASN A 94 -19.92 5.91 4.96
N ARG A 95 -20.52 4.96 5.69
CA ARG A 95 -20.04 4.56 7.02
C ARG A 95 -18.66 3.91 6.97
N LYS A 96 -18.34 3.15 5.92
CA LYS A 96 -17.01 2.56 5.73
C LYS A 96 -15.98 3.66 5.42
N ILE A 97 -16.29 4.55 4.47
CA ILE A 97 -15.41 5.69 4.12
C ILE A 97 -15.16 6.62 5.31
N LYS A 98 -16.15 6.85 6.20
CA LYS A 98 -15.97 7.69 7.40
C LYS A 98 -15.11 7.02 8.49
N LYS A 99 -15.02 5.69 8.49
CA LYS A 99 -14.26 4.90 9.48
C LYS A 99 -12.84 4.58 9.03
N SER A 100 -12.60 4.59 7.72
CA SER A 100 -11.30 4.43 7.09
C SER A 100 -10.55 5.76 7.08
#